data_AF-A0A3P7DSM3-F1
#
_entry.id   AF-A0A3P7DSM3-F1
#
_cell.length_a   1.000
_cell.length_b   1.000
_cell.length_c   1.000
_cell.angle_alpha   90.00
_cell.angle_beta   90.00
_cell.angle_gamma   90.00
#
_symmetry.space_group_name_H-M   'P 1'
#
loop_
_entity.id
_entity.type
_entity.pdbx_description
1 polymer ?
#
loop_
_entity_poly.entity_id
_entity_poly.type
_entity_poly.pdbx_seq_one_letter_code
_entity_poly.pdbx_strand_id
1 'polypeptide(L)'
;MAHSYCIIALFLILPSNCHAQNTTNVFDIRDECNTVEKYVAVVLFSLLLLYGIVSNILLMVIFCSHDNLYSHSFVLIASQIIVCSFLNFTPQVTIVVLKILRNKNFEGRFFIFPHKIFIIKLYVNKVELYLFHVMPGMIIFHCNNFVLIIYSIKQISTWIYRIFSAMSTFSFFVSLHLTFLLAVNRLIATSFPKFNSFFKSMKFYFLLISLWLSGFVISLVEFHYCIKIFDVSSLQWSFNCTKRTPESGAAFLKIRYAWTLVLPIAMFAIYVLIFCNIRSKRKTSNLCAESGHERKCAIATNKYERMMLNQAVFVCGAMEIQIICFNYLSKLAIKLAGKEVAISVNILTNCLVIFTASVLPTANLIFVKRFRKRVKQAFVELLFKIKTAKTMSTVVPIIAPITVKKTHQIS
;
A
#
# COMPACT_ATOMS: atom_id res chain seq x y z
N MET A 1 -3.91 -23.24 5.32
CA MET A 1 -4.47 -23.42 3.96
C MET A 1 -5.98 -23.59 3.98
N ALA A 2 -6.56 -24.45 4.83
CA ALA A 2 -8.02 -24.62 4.95
C ALA A 2 -8.83 -23.31 5.11
N HIS A 3 -8.41 -22.40 6.00
CA HIS A 3 -9.10 -21.11 6.18
C HIS A 3 -9.11 -20.20 4.95
N SER A 4 -8.09 -20.26 4.09
CA SER A 4 -8.03 -19.45 2.87
C SER A 4 -8.99 -19.99 1.80
N TYR A 5 -9.14 -21.32 1.73
CA TYR A 5 -10.11 -21.96 0.84
C TYR A 5 -11.55 -21.66 1.29
N CYS A 6 -11.83 -21.62 2.59
CA CYS A 6 -13.15 -21.23 3.10
C CYS A 6 -13.54 -19.80 2.71
N ILE A 7 -12.60 -18.85 2.72
CA ILE A 7 -12.88 -17.45 2.31
C ILE A 7 -13.17 -17.38 0.81
N ILE A 8 -12.38 -18.08 -0.02
CA ILE A 8 -12.62 -18.14 -1.47
C ILE A 8 -13.95 -18.84 -1.78
N ALA A 9 -14.27 -19.94 -1.10
CA ALA A 9 -15.56 -20.62 -1.23
C ALA A 9 -16.73 -19.72 -0.78
N LEU A 10 -16.58 -18.97 0.31
CA LEU A 10 -17.57 -17.98 0.75
C LEU A 10 -17.84 -16.91 -0.32
N PHE A 11 -16.80 -16.42 -1.01
CA PHE A 11 -16.97 -15.48 -2.13
C PHE A 11 -17.58 -16.12 -3.39
N LEU A 12 -17.38 -17.43 -3.61
CA LEU A 12 -17.98 -18.14 -4.73
C LEU A 12 -19.44 -18.52 -4.49
N ILE A 13 -19.84 -18.72 -3.22
CA ILE A 13 -21.20 -19.09 -2.84
C ILE A 13 -22.09 -17.85 -2.68
N LEU A 14 -21.53 -16.70 -2.28
CA LEU A 14 -22.30 -15.46 -2.06
C LEU A 14 -23.14 -15.01 -3.29
N PRO A 15 -22.66 -15.11 -4.54
CA PRO A 15 -23.44 -14.75 -5.73
C PRO A 15 -24.56 -15.76 -6.06
N SER A 16 -24.44 -17.02 -5.63
CA SER A 16 -25.36 -18.10 -6.02
C SER A 16 -26.78 -17.97 -5.44
N ASN A 17 -27.03 -17.03 -4.53
CA ASN A 17 -28.36 -16.79 -3.94
C ASN A 17 -29.20 -15.73 -4.67
N CYS A 18 -28.70 -15.09 -5.73
CA CYS A 18 -29.53 -14.22 -6.57
C CYS A 18 -30.28 -15.04 -7.62
N HIS A 19 -31.60 -15.18 -7.44
CA HIS A 19 -32.47 -15.76 -8.45
C HIS A 19 -32.38 -14.95 -9.74
N ALA A 20 -31.89 -15.56 -10.82
CA ALA A 20 -31.81 -14.98 -12.15
C ALA A 20 -33.21 -14.70 -12.71
N GLN A 21 -33.75 -13.51 -12.46
CA GLN A 21 -34.95 -13.06 -13.17
C GLN A 21 -34.51 -12.46 -14.52
N ASN A 22 -34.88 -13.15 -15.59
CA ASN A 22 -34.73 -12.81 -17.01
C ASN A 22 -34.65 -11.30 -17.29
N THR A 23 -33.44 -10.76 -17.46
CA THR A 23 -33.20 -9.53 -18.23
C THR A 23 -31.73 -9.50 -18.65
N THR A 24 -31.46 -9.04 -19.86
CA THR A 24 -30.14 -8.75 -20.45
C THR A 24 -29.38 -7.62 -19.73
N ASN A 25 -29.59 -7.47 -18.42
CA ASN A 25 -29.09 -6.37 -17.63
C ASN A 25 -27.64 -6.61 -17.22
N VAL A 26 -26.80 -5.59 -17.43
CA VAL A 26 -25.42 -5.54 -16.96
C VAL A 26 -25.44 -5.55 -15.44
N PHE A 27 -24.84 -6.56 -14.80
CA PHE A 27 -24.71 -6.64 -13.34
C PHE A 27 -24.09 -5.33 -12.79
N ASP A 28 -24.85 -4.59 -11.98
CA ASP A 28 -24.40 -3.38 -11.30
C ASP A 28 -24.42 -3.64 -9.79
N ILE A 29 -23.29 -3.43 -9.10
CA ILE A 29 -23.22 -3.57 -7.63
C ILE A 29 -24.15 -2.59 -6.89
N ARG A 30 -24.65 -1.57 -7.59
CA ARG A 30 -25.63 -0.61 -7.06
C ARG A 30 -27.07 -1.12 -7.12
N ASP A 31 -27.31 -2.26 -7.76
CA ASP A 31 -28.63 -2.86 -7.78
C ASP A 31 -28.94 -3.50 -6.41
N GLU A 32 -30.21 -3.45 -6.01
CA GLU A 32 -30.67 -3.83 -4.68
C GLU A 32 -30.32 -5.29 -4.34
N CYS A 33 -30.29 -6.17 -5.35
CA CYS A 33 -29.86 -7.57 -5.23
C CYS A 33 -28.40 -7.74 -4.77
N ASN A 34 -27.52 -6.79 -5.08
CA ASN A 34 -26.09 -6.85 -4.77
C ASN A 34 -25.72 -6.07 -3.49
N THR A 35 -26.72 -5.69 -2.68
CA THR A 35 -26.52 -4.93 -1.44
C THR A 35 -25.53 -5.61 -0.50
N VAL A 36 -25.60 -6.94 -0.38
CA VAL A 36 -24.67 -7.71 0.47
C VAL A 36 -23.23 -7.60 -0.04
N GLU A 37 -23.00 -7.82 -1.34
CA GLU A 37 -21.66 -7.72 -1.94
C GLU A 37 -21.07 -6.31 -1.80
N LYS A 38 -21.90 -5.28 -1.95
CA LYS A 38 -21.52 -3.88 -1.70
C LYS A 38 -21.01 -3.68 -0.28
N TYR A 39 -21.77 -4.10 0.73
CA TYR A 39 -21.35 -3.96 2.13
C TYR A 39 -20.09 -4.77 2.44
N VAL A 40 -20.00 -5.99 1.92
CA VAL A 40 -18.82 -6.85 2.04
C VAL A 40 -17.58 -6.15 1.45
N ALA A 41 -17.69 -5.59 0.24
CA ALA A 41 -16.61 -4.85 -0.40
C ALA A 41 -16.13 -3.65 0.45
N VAL A 42 -17.06 -2.82 0.95
CA VAL A 42 -16.73 -1.65 1.79
C VAL A 42 -16.02 -2.08 3.07
N VAL A 43 -16.53 -3.10 3.77
CA VAL A 43 -15.94 -3.59 5.02
C VAL A 43 -14.54 -4.14 4.78
N LEU A 44 -14.36 -4.98 3.76
CA LEU A 44 -13.07 -5.58 3.44
C LEU A 44 -12.04 -4.54 3.03
N PHE A 45 -12.39 -3.62 2.11
CA PHE A 45 -11.47 -2.58 1.68
C PHE A 45 -11.08 -1.69 2.85
N SER A 46 -12.03 -1.30 3.71
CA SER A 46 -11.76 -0.47 4.89
C SER A 46 -10.85 -1.16 5.90
N LEU A 47 -11.11 -2.44 6.21
CA LEU A 47 -10.27 -3.22 7.13
C LEU A 47 -8.86 -3.44 6.56
N LEU A 48 -8.73 -3.75 5.27
CA LEU A 48 -7.43 -3.92 4.61
C LEU A 48 -6.65 -2.61 4.53
N LEU A 49 -7.32 -1.49 4.28
CA LEU A 49 -6.71 -0.16 4.30
C LEU A 49 -6.22 0.20 5.69
N LEU A 50 -7.04 -0.04 6.73
CA LEU A 50 -6.65 0.19 8.11
C LEU A 50 -5.45 -0.68 8.50
N TYR A 51 -5.50 -1.97 8.17
CA TYR A 51 -4.38 -2.89 8.38
C TYR A 51 -3.12 -2.41 7.66
N GLY A 52 -3.24 -2.00 6.39
CA GLY A 52 -2.14 -1.48 5.59
C GLY A 52 -1.52 -0.23 6.18
N ILE A 53 -2.33 0.73 6.64
CA ILE A 53 -1.87 1.95 7.30
C ILE A 53 -1.14 1.60 8.60
N VAL A 54 -1.78 0.86 9.51
CA VAL A 54 -1.20 0.52 10.82
C VAL A 54 0.08 -0.28 10.69
N SER A 55 0.10 -1.29 9.82
CA SER A 55 1.26 -2.16 9.61
C SER A 55 2.47 -1.41 9.05
N ASN A 56 2.26 -0.50 8.09
CA ASN A 56 3.32 0.34 7.54
C ASN A 56 3.84 1.38 8.56
N ILE A 57 2.95 2.00 9.35
CA ILE A 57 3.37 2.90 10.45
C ILE A 57 4.24 2.14 11.46
N LEU A 58 3.81 0.94 11.88
CA LEU A 58 4.57 0.12 12.81
C LEU A 58 5.96 -0.24 12.28
N LEU A 59 6.06 -0.59 10.98
CA LEU A 59 7.35 -0.87 10.35
C LEU A 59 8.24 0.38 10.32
N MET A 60 7.68 1.55 10.00
CA MET A 60 8.41 2.81 9.99
C MET A 60 8.93 3.18 11.39
N VAL A 61 8.11 3.05 12.42
CA VAL A 61 8.52 3.28 13.82
C VAL A 61 9.69 2.38 14.21
N ILE A 62 9.68 1.11 13.77
CA ILE A 62 10.77 0.18 14.07
C ILE A 62 12.05 0.55 13.29
N PHE A 63 11.94 1.05 12.06
CA PHE A 63 13.10 1.57 11.33
C PHE A 63 13.73 2.81 11.97
N CYS A 64 12.92 3.66 12.63
CA CYS A 64 13.42 4.83 13.37
C CYS A 64 14.02 4.49 14.74
N SER A 65 13.90 3.25 15.22
CA SER A 65 14.48 2.87 16.51
C SER A 65 16.01 2.77 16.43
N HIS A 66 16.68 3.29 17.47
CA HIS A 66 18.15 3.43 17.54
C HIS A 66 18.90 2.13 17.23
N ASP A 67 18.38 1.00 17.71
CA ASP A 67 18.99 -0.31 17.51
C ASP A 67 18.49 -0.97 16.21
N ASN A 68 18.58 -0.28 15.06
CA ASN A 68 17.99 -0.77 13.83
C ASN A 68 18.60 -2.13 13.42
N LEU A 69 17.74 -3.09 13.15
CA LEU A 69 18.10 -4.48 12.85
C LEU A 69 18.60 -4.67 11.42
N TYR A 70 18.37 -3.68 10.56
CA TYR A 70 18.54 -3.78 9.13
C TYR A 70 19.69 -2.89 8.64
N SER A 71 20.23 -3.22 7.47
CA SER A 71 21.23 -2.35 6.84
C SER A 71 20.61 -1.01 6.46
N HIS A 72 21.40 0.06 6.53
CA HIS A 72 20.99 1.41 6.15
C HIS A 72 20.30 1.44 4.78
N SER A 73 20.86 0.74 3.79
CA SER A 73 20.33 0.68 2.43
C SER A 73 19.00 -0.06 2.36
N PHE A 74 18.80 -1.12 3.17
CA PHE A 74 17.49 -1.79 3.28
C PHE A 74 16.44 -0.84 3.85
N VAL A 75 16.79 -0.11 4.91
CA VAL A 75 15.89 0.83 5.59
C VAL A 75 15.46 1.93 4.62
N LEU A 76 16.42 2.53 3.89
CA LEU A 76 16.10 3.56 2.90
C LEU A 76 15.14 3.04 1.82
N ILE A 77 15.42 1.89 1.19
CA ILE A 77 14.53 1.33 0.15
C ILE A 77 13.15 1.01 0.73
N ALA A 78 13.11 0.36 1.90
CA ALA A 78 11.88 -0.03 2.55
C ALA A 78 11.04 1.18 2.97
N SER A 79 11.67 2.26 3.43
CA SER A 79 10.99 3.54 3.71
C SER A 79 10.39 4.16 2.45
N GLN A 80 11.08 4.11 1.31
CA GLN A 80 10.50 4.57 0.04
C GLN A 80 9.30 3.71 -0.38
N ILE A 81 9.37 2.38 -0.20
CA ILE A 81 8.23 1.48 -0.45
C ILE A 81 7.04 1.83 0.46
N ILE A 82 7.29 2.13 1.74
CA ILE A 82 6.24 2.58 2.68
C ILE A 82 5.57 3.87 2.19
N VAL A 83 6.34 4.85 1.70
CA VAL A 83 5.79 6.08 1.12
C VAL A 83 4.90 5.75 -0.09
N CYS A 84 5.35 4.86 -0.98
CA CYS A 84 4.53 4.41 -2.10
C CYS A 84 3.25 3.69 -1.65
N SER A 85 3.30 2.88 -0.58
CA SER A 85 2.12 2.24 0.00
C SER A 85 1.08 3.27 0.44
N PHE A 86 1.48 4.35 1.11
CA PHE A 86 0.56 5.43 1.48
C PHE A 86 -0.04 6.14 0.26
N LEU A 87 0.79 6.45 -0.75
CA LEU A 87 0.31 7.03 -2.01
C LEU A 87 -0.68 6.10 -2.74
N ASN A 88 -0.52 4.77 -2.61
CA ASN A 88 -1.45 3.81 -3.17
C ASN A 88 -2.76 3.71 -2.35
N PHE A 89 -2.72 3.92 -1.03
CA PHE A 89 -3.94 3.93 -0.21
C PHE A 89 -4.84 5.13 -0.49
N THR A 90 -4.30 6.29 -0.82
CA THR A 90 -5.10 7.50 -1.08
C THR A 90 -6.16 7.33 -2.16
N PRO A 91 -5.88 6.85 -3.40
CA PRO A 91 -6.92 6.61 -4.40
C PRO A 91 -7.91 5.50 -3.98
N GLN A 92 -7.49 4.52 -3.18
CA GLN A 92 -8.39 3.49 -2.68
C GLN A 92 -9.42 4.07 -1.70
N VAL A 93 -8.99 4.95 -0.79
CA VAL A 93 -9.90 5.65 0.13
C VAL A 93 -10.76 6.67 -0.62
N THR A 94 -10.13 7.54 -1.41
CA THR A 94 -10.78 8.72 -2.02
C THR A 94 -11.64 8.42 -3.23
N ILE A 95 -11.29 7.39 -4.01
CA ILE A 95 -12.02 6.99 -5.21
C ILE A 95 -12.82 5.72 -4.95
N VAL A 96 -12.18 4.62 -4.57
CA VAL A 96 -12.84 3.30 -4.54
C VAL A 96 -13.90 3.24 -3.44
N VAL A 97 -13.51 3.38 -2.17
CA VAL A 97 -14.45 3.31 -1.03
C VAL A 97 -15.54 4.39 -1.14
N LEU A 98 -15.14 5.61 -1.46
CA LEU A 98 -16.04 6.76 -1.56
C LEU A 98 -17.08 6.61 -2.69
N LYS A 99 -16.68 6.09 -3.85
CA LYS A 99 -17.62 5.82 -4.95
C LYS A 99 -18.58 4.67 -4.64
N ILE A 100 -18.14 3.63 -3.93
CA ILE A 100 -19.01 2.51 -3.55
C ILE A 100 -20.08 2.98 -2.56
N LEU A 101 -19.71 3.79 -1.58
CA LEU A 101 -20.64 4.35 -0.59
C LEU A 101 -21.68 5.29 -1.21
N ARG A 102 -21.35 5.94 -2.34
CA ARG A 102 -22.26 6.86 -3.03
C ARG A 102 -23.46 6.10 -3.63
N ASN A 103 -24.66 6.43 -3.15
CA ASN A 103 -25.91 5.95 -3.75
C ASN A 103 -26.18 6.71 -5.07
N LYS A 104 -26.87 6.09 -6.05
CA LYS A 104 -27.29 6.70 -7.33
C LYS A 104 -27.98 8.07 -7.11
N ASN A 105 -28.69 8.23 -5.98
CA ASN A 105 -29.40 9.45 -5.58
C ASN A 105 -28.52 10.68 -5.28
N PHE A 106 -27.18 10.55 -5.26
CA PHE A 106 -26.27 11.68 -5.03
C PHE A 106 -25.51 12.14 -6.28
N GLU A 107 -25.87 11.68 -7.49
CA GLU A 107 -25.31 12.17 -8.77
C GLU A 107 -25.59 13.67 -8.98
N GLY A 108 -24.69 14.54 -8.51
CA GLY A 108 -24.79 15.99 -8.67
C GLY A 108 -23.99 16.81 -7.66
N ARG A 109 -23.71 16.28 -6.46
CA ARG A 109 -22.92 16.99 -5.43
C ARG A 109 -21.64 16.23 -5.09
N PHE A 110 -20.50 16.72 -5.59
CA PHE A 110 -19.22 16.41 -4.96
C PHE A 110 -19.17 17.20 -3.65
N PHE A 111 -19.21 16.51 -2.51
CA PHE A 111 -18.77 17.13 -1.26
C PHE A 111 -17.27 17.32 -1.35
N ILE A 112 -16.86 18.54 -1.69
CA ILE A 112 -15.55 19.06 -1.32
C ILE A 112 -15.57 19.06 0.21
N PHE A 113 -14.80 18.17 0.84
CA PHE A 113 -14.53 18.30 2.26
C PHE A 113 -13.93 19.71 2.49
N PRO A 114 -14.58 20.59 3.27
CA PRO A 114 -13.95 21.83 3.65
C PRO A 114 -12.84 21.47 4.64
N HIS A 115 -11.60 21.47 4.16
CA HIS A 115 -10.38 21.88 4.86
C HIS A 115 -10.08 21.37 6.29
N LYS A 116 -10.77 20.34 6.80
CA LYS A 116 -10.32 19.54 7.95
C LYS A 116 -9.69 18.27 7.42
N ILE A 117 -8.52 18.42 6.80
CA ILE A 117 -7.54 17.35 6.75
C ILE A 117 -7.37 16.89 8.20
N PHE A 118 -7.75 15.65 8.49
CA PHE A 118 -7.39 14.97 9.71
C PHE A 118 -5.87 14.80 9.66
N ILE A 119 -5.14 15.85 10.05
CA ILE A 119 -3.73 15.74 10.41
C ILE A 119 -3.76 14.83 11.63
N ILE A 120 -3.54 13.53 11.42
CA ILE A 120 -3.05 12.68 12.49
C ILE A 120 -1.67 13.24 12.81
N LYS A 121 -1.62 14.16 13.77
CA LYS A 121 -0.41 14.66 14.38
C LYS A 121 0.13 13.51 15.22
N LEU A 122 0.82 12.57 14.58
CA LEU A 122 1.52 11.49 15.24
C LEU A 122 2.75 12.11 15.92
N TYR A 123 2.56 12.53 17.17
CA TYR A 123 3.65 12.87 18.09
C TYR A 123 4.41 11.58 18.41
N VAL A 124 5.34 11.20 17.54
CA VAL A 124 6.44 10.31 17.88
C VAL A 124 7.67 11.19 17.97
N ASN A 125 8.22 11.29 19.17
CA ASN A 125 9.37 12.13 19.52
C ASN A 125 10.40 12.27 18.38
N LYS A 126 10.65 13.52 17.97
CA LYS A 126 11.88 14.00 17.32
C LYS A 126 12.14 13.70 15.84
N VAL A 127 11.10 13.59 14.99
CA VAL A 127 11.25 13.68 13.52
C VAL A 127 10.12 14.53 12.92
N GLU A 128 10.45 15.72 12.42
CA GLU A 128 9.57 16.48 11.52
C GLU A 128 9.51 15.75 10.17
N LEU A 129 8.35 15.21 9.81
CA LEU A 129 8.12 14.69 8.47
C LEU A 129 7.45 15.79 7.64
N TYR A 130 8.25 16.49 6.83
CA TYR A 130 7.76 17.40 5.80
C TYR A 130 7.07 16.58 4.71
N LEU A 131 5.75 16.69 4.61
CA LEU A 131 5.00 16.12 3.50
C LEU A 131 5.27 16.98 2.25
N PHE A 132 5.95 16.37 1.29
CA PHE A 132 6.40 16.96 0.04
C PHE A 132 5.25 17.62 -0.74
N HIS A 133 5.33 18.94 -0.86
CA HIS A 133 4.75 19.74 -1.93
C HIS A 133 5.46 19.32 -3.23
N VAL A 134 4.87 18.42 -4.03
CA VAL A 134 5.29 18.18 -5.42
C VAL A 134 4.09 18.35 -6.33
N MET A 135 3.82 19.60 -6.67
CA MET A 135 3.65 20.10 -8.04
C MET A 135 3.48 21.63 -7.97
N PRO A 136 4.19 22.42 -8.79
CA PRO A 136 4.04 23.87 -8.85
C PRO A 136 2.88 24.27 -9.77
N GLY A 137 2.07 25.25 -9.38
CA GLY A 137 1.19 25.95 -10.32
C GLY A 137 -0.16 26.40 -9.77
N MET A 138 -0.34 27.73 -9.73
CA MET A 138 -1.58 28.51 -9.58
C MET A 138 -2.13 28.68 -8.15
N ILE A 139 -1.77 29.74 -7.40
CA ILE A 139 -2.16 31.18 -7.50
C ILE A 139 -3.56 31.48 -6.95
N ILE A 140 -3.56 32.32 -5.92
CA ILE A 140 -4.66 32.99 -5.21
C ILE A 140 -5.39 33.96 -6.14
N PHE A 141 -6.72 34.07 -6.05
CA PHE A 141 -7.40 35.36 -6.16
C PHE A 141 -8.67 35.42 -5.30
N HIS A 142 -8.80 36.54 -4.60
CA HIS A 142 -9.88 36.96 -3.72
C HIS A 142 -10.92 37.79 -4.51
N CYS A 143 -12.11 37.97 -3.92
CA CYS A 143 -13.18 38.94 -4.24
C CYS A 143 -14.38 38.53 -5.12
N ASN A 144 -15.54 38.50 -4.47
CA ASN A 144 -16.86 39.02 -4.86
C ASN A 144 -17.36 38.81 -6.31
N ASN A 145 -18.05 37.69 -6.55
CA ASN A 145 -19.36 37.61 -7.24
C ASN A 145 -19.71 36.13 -7.55
N PHE A 146 -20.82 35.65 -6.99
CA PHE A 146 -21.07 34.23 -6.71
C PHE A 146 -21.94 33.51 -7.78
N VAL A 147 -21.63 33.65 -9.07
CA VAL A 147 -22.44 32.99 -10.14
C VAL A 147 -21.63 32.14 -11.15
N LEU A 148 -20.29 32.07 -11.05
CA LEU A 148 -19.45 31.24 -11.94
C LEU A 148 -18.83 30.01 -11.24
N ILE A 149 -19.62 29.24 -10.48
CA ILE A 149 -19.07 28.21 -9.56
C ILE A 149 -19.38 26.75 -9.98
N ILE A 150 -20.41 26.49 -10.80
CA ILE A 150 -20.77 25.09 -11.14
C ILE A 150 -19.80 24.47 -12.17
N TYR A 151 -19.34 25.22 -13.16
CA TYR A 151 -18.44 24.69 -14.20
C TYR A 151 -17.01 24.45 -13.67
N SER A 152 -16.48 25.40 -12.89
CA SER A 152 -15.19 25.26 -12.22
C SER A 152 -15.16 24.10 -11.23
N ILE A 153 -16.23 23.85 -10.46
CA ILE A 153 -16.29 22.71 -9.53
C ILE A 153 -16.26 21.36 -10.28
N LYS A 154 -17.00 21.21 -11.38
CA LYS A 154 -17.00 19.96 -12.17
C LYS A 154 -15.63 19.69 -12.79
N GLN A 155 -14.96 20.73 -13.29
CA GLN A 155 -13.63 20.62 -13.86
C GLN A 155 -12.57 20.31 -12.80
N ILE A 156 -12.57 21.01 -11.66
CA ILE A 156 -11.70 20.74 -10.50
C ILE A 156 -11.88 19.30 -10.02
N SER A 157 -13.11 18.84 -9.89
CA SER A 157 -13.40 17.45 -9.49
C SER A 157 -12.83 16.43 -10.48
N THR A 158 -12.98 16.67 -11.78
CA THR A 158 -12.42 15.80 -12.82
C THR A 158 -10.89 15.78 -12.80
N TRP A 159 -10.24 16.93 -12.57
CA TRP A 159 -8.78 17.01 -12.45
C TRP A 159 -8.26 16.29 -11.21
N ILE A 160 -8.86 16.52 -10.04
CA ILE A 160 -8.51 15.82 -8.80
C ILE A 160 -8.65 14.30 -8.99
N TYR A 161 -9.75 13.86 -9.60
CA TYR A 161 -9.97 12.46 -9.93
C TYR A 161 -8.84 11.88 -10.79
N ARG A 162 -8.45 12.59 -11.85
CA ARG A 162 -7.36 12.15 -12.73
C ARG A 162 -6.00 12.14 -12.03
N ILE A 163 -5.73 13.10 -11.15
CA ILE A 163 -4.49 13.16 -10.35
C ILE A 163 -4.41 11.95 -9.41
N PHE A 164 -5.45 11.67 -8.62
CA PHE A 164 -5.45 10.50 -7.74
C PHE A 164 -5.38 9.18 -8.51
N SER A 165 -6.04 9.10 -9.67
CA SER A 165 -5.93 7.93 -10.55
C SER A 165 -4.49 7.75 -11.06
N ALA A 166 -3.83 8.81 -11.51
CA ALA A 166 -2.42 8.78 -11.93
C ALA A 166 -1.47 8.45 -10.77
N MET A 167 -1.76 8.93 -9.57
CA MET A 167 -0.98 8.66 -8.36
C MET A 167 -0.94 7.17 -8.01
N SER A 168 -2.03 6.42 -8.25
CA SER A 168 -2.04 4.96 -8.08
C SER A 168 -1.07 4.26 -9.04
N THR A 169 -0.98 4.73 -10.29
CA THR A 169 -0.05 4.18 -11.27
C THR A 169 1.39 4.53 -10.90
N PHE A 170 1.62 5.77 -10.48
CA PHE A 170 2.93 6.27 -10.07
C PHE A 170 3.50 5.47 -8.90
N SER A 171 2.73 5.36 -7.82
CA SER A 171 3.14 4.63 -6.63
C SER A 171 3.37 3.15 -6.91
N PHE A 172 2.56 2.54 -7.78
CA PHE A 172 2.74 1.15 -8.20
C PHE A 172 4.07 0.92 -8.94
N PHE A 173 4.38 1.74 -9.96
CA PHE A 173 5.64 1.59 -10.71
C PHE A 173 6.87 1.87 -9.83
N VAL A 174 6.83 2.92 -9.03
CA VAL A 174 7.94 3.21 -8.10
C VAL A 174 8.12 2.06 -7.10
N SER A 175 7.03 1.50 -6.54
CA SER A 175 7.11 0.32 -5.65
C SER A 175 7.74 -0.88 -6.34
N LEU A 176 7.37 -1.12 -7.60
CA LEU A 176 7.90 -2.22 -8.41
C LEU A 176 9.41 -2.06 -8.63
N HIS A 177 9.85 -0.87 -9.04
CA HIS A 177 11.26 -0.55 -9.23
C HIS A 177 12.07 -0.64 -7.93
N LEU A 178 11.53 -0.10 -6.83
CA LEU A 178 12.18 -0.16 -5.51
C LEU A 178 12.31 -1.59 -5.01
N THR A 179 11.32 -2.45 -5.25
CA THR A 179 11.44 -3.84 -4.83
C THR A 179 12.41 -4.63 -5.73
N PHE A 180 12.48 -4.32 -7.02
CA PHE A 180 13.56 -4.84 -7.87
C PHE A 180 14.94 -4.42 -7.34
N LEU A 181 15.11 -3.14 -6.98
CA LEU A 181 16.34 -2.65 -6.35
C LEU A 181 16.64 -3.36 -5.02
N LEU A 182 15.60 -3.69 -4.25
CA LEU A 182 15.73 -4.49 -3.02
C LEU A 182 16.25 -5.91 -3.30
N ALA A 183 15.81 -6.55 -4.38
CA ALA A 183 16.32 -7.85 -4.82
C ALA A 183 17.80 -7.76 -5.24
N VAL A 184 18.16 -6.74 -6.02
CA VAL A 184 19.55 -6.48 -6.46
C VAL A 184 20.47 -6.20 -5.26
N ASN A 185 20.03 -5.37 -4.30
CA ASN A 185 20.76 -5.11 -3.06
C ASN A 185 21.12 -6.41 -2.33
N ARG A 186 20.15 -7.32 -2.19
CA ARG A 186 20.36 -8.62 -1.54
C ARG A 186 21.29 -9.52 -2.33
N LEU A 187 21.16 -9.54 -3.66
CA LEU A 187 22.07 -10.29 -4.52
C LEU A 187 23.52 -9.84 -4.33
N ILE A 188 23.76 -8.53 -4.34
CA ILE A 188 25.07 -7.93 -4.16
C ILE A 188 25.59 -8.22 -2.75
N ALA A 189 24.78 -8.03 -1.71
CA ALA A 189 25.18 -8.30 -0.33
C ALA A 189 25.59 -9.76 -0.10
N THR A 190 24.86 -10.73 -0.68
CA THR A 190 25.11 -12.17 -0.45
C THR A 190 26.17 -12.76 -1.40
N SER A 191 26.19 -12.32 -2.65
CA SER A 191 27.01 -12.94 -3.71
C SER A 191 28.26 -12.13 -4.05
N PHE A 192 28.20 -10.81 -3.98
CA PHE A 192 29.28 -9.91 -4.38
C PHE A 192 29.56 -8.81 -3.34
N PRO A 193 30.00 -9.18 -2.13
CA PRO A 193 30.15 -8.22 -1.02
C PRO A 193 31.12 -7.07 -1.32
N LYS A 194 32.05 -7.24 -2.27
CA LYS A 194 32.96 -6.18 -2.76
C LYS A 194 32.22 -4.96 -3.32
N PHE A 195 31.05 -5.15 -3.94
CA PHE A 195 30.25 -4.04 -4.49
C PHE A 195 29.26 -3.43 -3.48
N ASN A 196 29.24 -3.91 -2.24
CA ASN A 196 28.35 -3.37 -1.21
C ASN A 196 28.65 -1.91 -0.87
N SER A 197 29.85 -1.41 -1.19
CA SER A 197 30.23 0.01 -1.08
C SER A 197 29.33 0.91 -1.94
N PHE A 198 28.77 0.42 -3.05
CA PHE A 198 27.84 1.16 -3.89
C PHE A 198 26.63 1.67 -3.09
N PHE A 199 26.04 0.80 -2.27
CA PHE A 199 24.85 1.10 -1.46
C PHE A 199 25.10 2.02 -0.25
N LYS A 200 26.37 2.38 -0.02
CA LYS A 200 26.79 3.38 0.97
C LYS A 200 27.19 4.71 0.32
N SER A 201 27.28 4.75 -1.01
CA SER A 201 27.76 5.92 -1.75
C SER A 201 26.62 6.88 -2.12
N MET A 202 26.96 8.14 -2.43
CA MET A 202 26.02 9.11 -3.01
C MET A 202 25.30 8.58 -4.27
N LYS A 203 25.95 7.70 -5.04
CA LYS A 203 25.37 7.09 -6.25
C LYS A 203 24.06 6.35 -5.96
N PHE A 204 23.93 5.79 -4.76
CA PHE A 204 22.70 5.13 -4.33
C PHE A 204 21.51 6.09 -4.19
N TYR A 205 21.71 7.31 -3.71
CA TYR A 205 20.66 8.32 -3.61
C TYR A 205 20.23 8.82 -5.00
N PHE A 206 21.20 9.05 -5.90
CA PHE A 206 20.90 9.38 -7.30
C PHE A 206 20.08 8.28 -7.98
N LEU A 207 20.38 7.00 -7.69
CA LEU A 207 19.59 5.88 -8.19
C LEU A 207 18.15 5.92 -7.65
N LEU A 208 17.95 6.17 -6.36
CA LEU A 208 16.60 6.32 -5.78
C LEU A 208 15.81 7.44 -6.47
N ILE A 209 16.40 8.63 -6.65
CA ILE A 209 15.76 9.75 -7.36
C ILE A 209 15.39 9.34 -8.80
N SER A 210 16.30 8.65 -9.48
CA SER A 210 16.08 8.17 -10.85
C SER A 210 14.90 7.18 -10.92
N LEU A 211 14.75 6.31 -9.92
CA LEU A 211 13.60 5.39 -9.84
C LEU A 211 12.28 6.15 -9.66
N TRP A 212 12.24 7.15 -8.77
CA TRP A 212 11.07 8.02 -8.62
C TRP A 212 10.72 8.76 -9.91
N LEU A 213 11.71 9.35 -10.58
CA LEU A 213 11.53 10.02 -11.86
C LEU A 213 11.02 9.05 -12.94
N SER A 214 11.52 7.82 -12.98
CA SER A 214 11.06 6.83 -13.95
C SER A 214 9.58 6.48 -13.76
N GLY A 215 9.13 6.31 -12.50
CA GLY A 215 7.71 6.11 -12.20
C GLY A 215 6.87 7.32 -12.58
N PHE A 216 7.38 8.54 -12.34
CA PHE A 216 6.71 9.79 -12.71
C PHE A 216 6.51 9.90 -14.22
N VAL A 217 7.55 9.63 -15.01
CA VAL A 217 7.49 9.63 -16.49
C VAL A 217 6.44 8.62 -16.99
N ILE A 218 6.44 7.39 -16.47
CA ILE A 218 5.45 6.37 -16.87
C ILE A 218 4.02 6.86 -16.58
N SER A 219 3.80 7.47 -15.43
CA SER A 219 2.50 8.03 -15.06
C SER A 219 2.08 9.22 -15.92
N LEU A 220 3.01 10.10 -16.31
CA LEU A 220 2.71 11.18 -17.25
C LEU A 220 2.34 10.66 -18.64
N VAL A 221 3.06 9.64 -19.12
CA VAL A 221 2.76 8.97 -20.39
C VAL A 221 1.37 8.34 -20.34
N GLU A 222 1.05 7.62 -19.25
CA GLU A 222 -0.31 7.09 -19.04
C GLU A 222 -1.35 8.20 -19.05
N PHE A 223 -1.11 9.28 -18.30
CA PHE A 223 -2.01 10.42 -18.21
C PHE A 223 -2.27 11.08 -19.57
N HIS A 224 -1.28 11.06 -20.46
CA HIS A 224 -1.36 11.63 -21.80
C HIS A 224 -2.15 10.75 -22.78
N TYR A 225 -1.90 9.44 -22.78
CA TYR A 225 -2.49 8.51 -23.75
C TYR A 225 -3.78 7.85 -23.28
N CYS A 226 -3.99 7.72 -21.97
CA CYS A 226 -5.09 6.95 -21.39
C CYS A 226 -5.85 7.74 -20.31
N ILE A 227 -7.16 7.50 -20.24
CA ILE A 227 -7.98 7.92 -19.11
C ILE A 227 -8.26 6.68 -18.26
N LYS A 228 -7.76 6.68 -17.03
CA LYS A 228 -7.99 5.61 -16.06
C LYS A 228 -9.22 5.93 -15.21
N ILE A 229 -10.25 5.10 -15.33
CA ILE A 229 -11.56 5.27 -14.68
C ILE A 229 -11.82 4.06 -13.78
N PHE A 230 -12.41 4.30 -12.62
CA PHE A 230 -12.94 3.28 -11.73
C PHE A 230 -14.43 3.17 -11.98
N ASP A 231 -14.84 2.04 -12.55
CA ASP A 231 -16.22 1.67 -12.74
C ASP A 231 -16.77 1.07 -11.45
N VAL A 232 -17.77 1.75 -10.90
CA VAL A 232 -18.39 1.34 -9.63
C VAL A 232 -19.21 0.09 -9.84
N SER A 233 -19.89 -0.04 -10.97
CA SER A 233 -20.84 -1.14 -11.23
C SER A 233 -20.15 -2.50 -11.20
N SER A 234 -18.95 -2.57 -11.80
CA SER A 234 -18.11 -3.75 -11.87
C SER A 234 -17.00 -3.79 -10.81
N LEU A 235 -16.84 -2.73 -10.00
CA LEU A 235 -15.70 -2.53 -9.09
C LEU A 235 -14.32 -2.64 -9.78
N GLN A 236 -14.22 -2.27 -11.04
CA GLN A 236 -13.01 -2.46 -11.82
C GLN A 236 -12.37 -1.14 -12.26
N TRP A 237 -11.04 -1.09 -12.25
CA TRP A 237 -10.29 -0.05 -12.93
C TRP A 237 -10.21 -0.36 -14.43
N SER A 238 -10.75 0.54 -15.26
CA SER A 238 -10.68 0.49 -16.72
C SER A 238 -9.75 1.56 -17.28
N PHE A 239 -9.11 1.25 -18.41
CA PHE A 239 -8.25 2.16 -19.14
C PHE A 239 -8.90 2.47 -20.48
N ASN A 240 -9.26 3.72 -20.70
CA ASN A 240 -9.73 4.20 -21.99
C ASN A 240 -8.60 4.93 -22.70
N CYS A 241 -7.94 4.26 -23.64
CA CYS A 241 -6.80 4.79 -24.40
C CYS A 241 -7.15 5.15 -25.85
N THR A 242 -8.44 5.26 -26.20
CA THR A 242 -8.86 5.56 -27.58
C THR A 242 -8.90 7.05 -27.90
N LYS A 243 -8.79 7.92 -26.88
CA LYS A 243 -9.17 9.34 -27.00
C LYS A 243 -8.24 10.18 -27.89
N ARG A 244 -6.94 9.86 -27.97
CA ARG A 244 -5.96 10.70 -28.67
C ARG A 244 -5.40 10.02 -29.91
N THR A 245 -4.83 8.84 -29.71
CA THR A 245 -4.16 8.05 -30.74
C THR A 245 -4.33 6.58 -30.35
N PRO A 246 -5.38 5.90 -30.85
CA PRO A 246 -5.73 4.54 -30.43
C PRO A 246 -4.55 3.55 -30.53
N GLU A 247 -3.75 3.69 -31.59
CA GLU A 247 -2.57 2.86 -31.83
C GLU A 247 -1.49 3.05 -30.76
N SER A 248 -1.14 4.30 -30.43
CA SER A 248 -0.12 4.57 -29.42
C SER A 248 -0.60 4.21 -28.01
N GLY A 249 -1.90 4.39 -27.72
CA GLY A 249 -2.52 3.95 -26.48
C GLY A 249 -2.46 2.43 -26.31
N ALA A 250 -2.79 1.68 -27.36
CA ALA A 250 -2.68 0.22 -27.36
C ALA A 250 -1.22 -0.25 -27.24
N ALA A 251 -0.29 0.39 -27.95
CA ALA A 251 1.15 0.11 -27.84
C ALA A 251 1.66 0.37 -26.41
N PHE A 252 1.28 1.49 -25.81
CA PHE A 252 1.63 1.83 -24.43
C PHE A 252 1.11 0.78 -23.45
N LEU A 253 -0.15 0.33 -23.57
CA LEU A 253 -0.69 -0.72 -22.71
C LEU A 253 0.08 -2.05 -22.83
N LYS A 254 0.48 -2.44 -24.05
CA LYS A 254 1.32 -3.64 -24.26
C LYS A 254 2.70 -3.50 -23.60
N ILE A 255 3.37 -2.35 -23.81
CA ILE A 255 4.69 -2.07 -23.20
C ILE A 255 4.59 -2.04 -21.68
N ARG A 256 3.59 -1.34 -21.14
CA ARG A 256 3.29 -1.28 -19.71
C ARG A 256 3.15 -2.69 -19.15
N TYR A 257 2.31 -3.50 -19.78
CA TYR A 257 2.05 -4.87 -19.35
C TYR A 257 3.33 -5.73 -19.34
N ALA A 258 4.09 -5.71 -20.44
CA ALA A 258 5.37 -6.40 -20.54
C ALA A 258 6.34 -5.96 -19.43
N TRP A 259 6.47 -4.65 -19.20
CA TRP A 259 7.35 -4.10 -18.18
C TRP A 259 6.95 -4.55 -16.75
N THR A 260 5.64 -4.58 -16.47
CA THR A 260 5.14 -5.05 -15.18
C THR A 260 5.37 -6.53 -14.93
N LEU A 261 5.52 -7.36 -15.97
CA LEU A 261 5.88 -8.77 -15.82
C LEU A 261 7.39 -9.02 -15.79
N VAL A 262 8.16 -8.31 -16.61
CA VAL A 262 9.61 -8.50 -16.73
C VAL A 262 10.31 -8.25 -15.39
N LEU A 263 9.93 -7.21 -14.65
CA LEU A 263 10.58 -6.88 -13.39
C LEU A 263 10.39 -7.96 -12.32
N PRO A 264 9.18 -8.44 -12.01
CA PRO A 264 9.00 -9.55 -11.08
C PRO A 264 9.68 -10.85 -11.54
N ILE A 265 9.62 -11.20 -12.83
CA ILE A 265 10.33 -12.39 -13.36
C ILE A 265 11.83 -12.27 -13.12
N ALA A 266 12.42 -11.08 -13.35
CA ALA A 266 13.83 -10.83 -13.06
C ALA A 266 14.13 -10.92 -11.56
N MET A 267 13.24 -10.42 -10.69
CA MET A 267 13.36 -10.58 -9.23
C MET A 267 13.33 -12.06 -8.83
N PHE A 268 12.43 -12.86 -9.39
CA PHE A 268 12.36 -14.30 -9.14
C PHE A 268 13.67 -14.99 -9.52
N ALA A 269 14.22 -14.70 -10.71
CA ALA A 269 15.50 -15.23 -11.15
C ALA A 269 16.65 -14.84 -10.20
N ILE A 270 16.67 -13.58 -9.73
CA ILE A 270 17.63 -13.11 -8.72
C ILE A 270 17.52 -13.94 -7.43
N TYR A 271 16.30 -14.18 -6.93
CA TYR A 271 16.13 -14.95 -5.70
C TYR A 271 16.56 -16.41 -5.85
N VAL A 272 16.26 -17.06 -6.99
CA VAL A 272 16.76 -18.39 -7.32
C VAL A 272 18.29 -18.41 -7.28
N LEU A 273 18.95 -17.43 -7.90
CA LEU A 273 20.41 -17.31 -7.89
C LEU A 273 20.97 -17.16 -6.46
N ILE A 274 20.35 -16.31 -5.63
CA ILE A 274 20.75 -16.15 -4.22
C ILE A 274 20.61 -17.47 -3.46
N PHE A 275 19.51 -18.20 -3.63
CA PHE A 275 19.31 -19.50 -2.97
C PHE A 275 20.36 -20.53 -3.41
N CYS A 276 20.68 -20.60 -4.70
CA CYS A 276 21.74 -21.46 -5.22
C CYS A 276 23.10 -21.11 -4.61
N ASN A 277 23.44 -19.81 -4.52
CA ASN A 277 24.70 -19.35 -3.93
C ASN A 277 24.80 -19.71 -2.45
N ILE A 278 23.74 -19.50 -1.66
CA ILE A 278 23.71 -19.88 -0.24
C ILE A 278 23.84 -21.39 -0.08
N ARG A 279 23.14 -22.18 -0.92
CA ARG A 279 23.20 -23.65 -0.88
C ARG A 279 24.60 -24.16 -1.22
N SER A 280 25.26 -23.57 -2.21
CA SER A 280 26.63 -23.90 -2.59
C SER A 280 27.61 -23.63 -1.45
N LYS A 281 27.59 -22.42 -0.87
CA LYS A 281 28.45 -22.04 0.27
C LYS A 281 28.29 -22.98 1.48
N ARG A 282 27.07 -23.46 1.76
CA ARG A 282 26.80 -24.39 2.87
C ARG A 282 27.45 -25.76 2.66
N LYS A 283 27.50 -26.25 1.43
CA LYS A 283 28.17 -27.53 1.11
C LYS A 283 29.67 -27.40 1.39
N THR A 284 30.29 -26.31 0.95
CA THR A 284 31.72 -26.04 1.20
C THR A 284 32.03 -25.82 2.68
N SER A 285 31.23 -25.03 3.41
CA SER A 285 31.48 -24.75 4.83
C SER A 285 31.37 -25.97 5.73
N ASN A 286 30.52 -26.94 5.37
CA ASN A 286 30.38 -28.18 6.13
C ASN A 286 31.62 -29.08 6.01
N LEU A 287 32.43 -28.90 4.97
CA LEU A 287 33.66 -29.67 4.75
C LEU A 287 34.88 -29.06 5.46
N CYS A 288 34.88 -27.76 5.77
CA CYS A 288 36.06 -27.03 6.25
C CYS A 288 35.96 -26.44 7.68
N ALA A 289 34.96 -26.79 8.49
CA ALA A 289 34.74 -26.13 9.79
C ALA A 289 35.56 -26.77 10.92
N GLU A 290 36.76 -26.24 11.18
CA GLU A 290 37.71 -26.71 12.21
C GLU A 290 37.44 -26.20 13.64
N SER A 291 36.60 -25.17 13.84
CA SER A 291 36.28 -24.66 15.19
C SER A 291 34.78 -24.49 15.46
N GLY A 292 34.34 -24.88 16.67
CA GLY A 292 32.92 -24.85 17.06
C GLY A 292 32.34 -23.44 17.25
N HIS A 293 33.16 -22.43 17.57
CA HIS A 293 32.69 -21.07 17.84
C HIS A 293 32.43 -20.28 16.55
N GLU A 294 33.34 -20.33 15.58
CA GLU A 294 33.15 -19.71 14.26
C GLU A 294 31.95 -20.33 13.54
N ARG A 295 31.79 -21.67 13.66
CA ARG A 295 30.63 -22.38 13.15
C ARG A 295 29.33 -21.86 13.74
N LYS A 296 29.25 -21.59 15.05
CA LYS A 296 28.05 -21.03 15.69
C LYS A 296 27.72 -19.63 15.18
N CYS A 297 28.72 -18.75 15.07
CA CYS A 297 28.55 -17.39 14.53
C CYS A 297 28.12 -17.40 13.06
N ALA A 298 28.76 -18.21 12.23
CA ALA A 298 28.40 -18.37 10.82
C ALA A 298 26.97 -18.93 10.64
N ILE A 299 26.57 -19.91 11.46
CA ILE A 299 25.21 -20.47 11.46
C ILE A 299 24.18 -19.39 11.84
N ALA A 300 24.48 -18.56 12.85
CA ALA A 300 23.57 -17.50 13.29
C ALA A 300 23.36 -16.44 12.20
N THR A 301 24.44 -15.99 11.54
CA THR A 301 24.40 -15.04 10.42
C THR A 301 23.62 -15.62 9.25
N ASN A 302 23.91 -16.85 8.83
CA ASN A 302 23.20 -17.52 7.74
C ASN A 302 21.70 -17.70 8.05
N LYS A 303 21.35 -18.04 9.29
CA LYS A 303 19.94 -18.13 9.72
C LYS A 303 19.23 -16.78 9.58
N TYR A 304 19.89 -15.67 9.96
CA TYR A 304 19.35 -14.33 9.81
C TYR A 304 19.17 -13.95 8.33
N GLU A 305 20.20 -14.15 7.51
CA GLU A 305 20.13 -13.90 6.06
C GLU A 305 19.01 -14.69 5.39
N ARG A 306 18.84 -15.96 5.75
CA ARG A 306 17.75 -16.80 5.21
C ARG A 306 16.37 -16.29 5.59
N MET A 307 16.19 -15.82 6.82
CA MET A 307 14.91 -15.21 7.26
C MET A 307 14.62 -13.94 6.45
N MET A 308 15.63 -13.10 6.26
CA MET A 308 15.53 -11.92 5.40
C MET A 308 15.16 -12.33 3.97
N LEU A 309 15.86 -13.30 3.38
CA LEU A 309 15.58 -13.78 2.02
C LEU A 309 14.15 -14.29 1.86
N ASN A 310 13.66 -15.10 2.80
CA ASN A 310 12.28 -15.56 2.79
C ASN A 310 11.29 -14.40 2.77
N GLN A 311 11.49 -13.36 3.58
CA GLN A 311 10.64 -12.17 3.56
C GLN A 311 10.59 -11.52 2.16
N ALA A 312 11.71 -11.43 1.44
CA ALA A 312 11.71 -10.89 0.09
C ALA A 312 10.92 -11.74 -0.90
N VAL A 313 11.08 -13.07 -0.81
CA VAL A 313 10.37 -14.00 -1.70
C VAL A 313 8.87 -13.79 -1.56
N PHE A 314 8.37 -13.62 -0.33
CA PHE A 314 6.96 -13.33 -0.08
C PHE A 314 6.54 -11.96 -0.64
N VAL A 315 7.37 -10.91 -0.50
CA VAL A 315 7.10 -9.59 -1.07
C VAL A 315 7.06 -9.62 -2.60
N CYS A 316 8.01 -10.33 -3.23
CA CYS A 316 8.08 -10.53 -4.67
C CYS A 316 6.88 -11.31 -5.20
N GLY A 317 6.65 -12.50 -4.63
CA GLY A 317 5.55 -13.37 -5.03
C GLY A 317 4.19 -12.70 -4.87
N ALA A 318 3.99 -11.88 -3.84
CA ALA A 318 2.74 -11.13 -3.70
C ALA A 318 2.52 -10.11 -4.81
N MET A 319 3.56 -9.39 -5.25
CA MET A 319 3.44 -8.48 -6.40
C MET A 319 3.20 -9.24 -7.71
N GLU A 320 3.87 -10.37 -7.93
CA GLU A 320 3.63 -11.23 -9.10
C GLU A 320 2.17 -11.68 -9.15
N ILE A 321 1.69 -12.24 -8.04
CA ILE A 321 0.29 -12.69 -7.90
C ILE A 321 -0.66 -11.52 -8.15
N GLN A 322 -0.41 -10.35 -7.56
CA GLN A 322 -1.24 -9.17 -7.80
C GLN A 322 -1.32 -8.81 -9.29
N ILE A 323 -0.19 -8.78 -9.99
CA ILE A 323 -0.11 -8.38 -11.40
C ILE A 323 -0.83 -9.40 -12.29
N ILE A 324 -0.63 -10.69 -12.04
CA ILE A 324 -1.31 -11.77 -12.76
C ILE A 324 -2.82 -11.68 -12.49
N CYS A 325 -3.23 -11.55 -11.23
CA CYS A 325 -4.64 -11.47 -10.87
C CYS A 325 -5.33 -10.26 -11.50
N PHE A 326 -4.71 -9.08 -11.41
CA PHE A 326 -5.28 -7.84 -11.95
C PHE A 326 -5.52 -7.90 -13.47
N ASN A 327 -4.64 -8.58 -14.22
CA ASN A 327 -4.73 -8.63 -15.68
C ASN A 327 -5.57 -9.80 -16.22
N TYR A 328 -5.61 -10.94 -15.51
CA TYR A 328 -6.20 -12.17 -16.04
C TYR A 328 -7.35 -12.74 -15.22
N LEU A 329 -7.37 -12.55 -13.89
CA LEU A 329 -8.28 -13.29 -13.03
C LEU A 329 -9.74 -13.05 -13.39
N SER A 330 -10.11 -11.78 -13.60
CA SER A 330 -11.48 -11.40 -14.00
C SER A 330 -11.88 -12.05 -15.34
N LYS A 331 -11.00 -11.98 -16.35
CA LYS A 331 -11.25 -12.59 -17.66
C LYS A 331 -11.38 -14.11 -17.61
N LEU A 332 -10.50 -14.76 -16.84
CA LEU A 332 -10.50 -16.21 -16.66
C LEU A 332 -11.75 -16.68 -15.91
N ALA A 333 -12.10 -16.01 -14.81
CA ALA A 333 -13.25 -16.36 -13.99
C ALA A 333 -14.56 -16.18 -14.75
N ILE A 334 -14.72 -15.08 -15.49
CA ILE A 334 -15.90 -14.85 -16.34
C ILE A 334 -16.04 -15.93 -17.41
N LYS A 335 -14.93 -16.40 -17.99
CA LYS A 335 -14.93 -17.47 -18.99
C LYS A 335 -15.33 -18.82 -18.40
N LEU A 336 -14.95 -19.11 -17.15
CA LEU A 336 -15.16 -20.41 -16.52
C LEU A 336 -16.50 -20.53 -15.76
N ALA A 337 -16.95 -19.45 -15.12
CA ALA A 337 -18.11 -19.46 -14.23
C ALA A 337 -19.19 -18.44 -14.61
N GLY A 338 -19.08 -17.80 -15.77
CA GLY A 338 -20.05 -16.83 -16.26
C GLY A 338 -19.89 -15.43 -15.64
N LYS A 339 -20.80 -14.52 -16.01
CA LYS A 339 -20.75 -13.11 -15.58
C LYS A 339 -21.12 -12.91 -14.11
N GLU A 340 -21.78 -13.88 -13.49
CA GLU A 340 -22.26 -13.83 -12.10
C GLU A 340 -21.12 -13.65 -11.10
N VAL A 341 -19.95 -14.25 -11.35
CA VAL A 341 -18.78 -14.16 -10.45
C VAL A 341 -17.94 -12.89 -10.66
N ALA A 342 -18.29 -12.04 -11.65
CA ALA A 342 -17.46 -10.92 -12.05
C ALA A 342 -17.24 -9.92 -10.89
N ILE A 343 -18.31 -9.59 -10.15
CA ILE A 343 -18.24 -8.64 -9.04
C ILE A 343 -17.34 -9.20 -7.94
N SER A 344 -17.57 -10.43 -7.49
CA SER A 344 -16.81 -11.05 -6.39
C SER A 344 -15.32 -11.20 -6.74
N VAL A 345 -15.00 -11.54 -7.99
CA VAL A 345 -13.61 -11.59 -8.49
C VAL A 345 -12.96 -10.21 -8.53
N ASN A 346 -13.72 -9.17 -8.88
CA ASN A 346 -13.23 -7.80 -8.86
C ASN A 346 -13.05 -7.28 -7.43
N ILE A 347 -13.91 -7.67 -6.47
CA ILE A 347 -13.69 -7.44 -5.04
C ILE A 347 -12.37 -8.07 -4.61
N LEU A 348 -12.16 -9.36 -4.90
CA LEU A 348 -10.92 -10.07 -4.57
C LEU A 348 -9.68 -9.39 -5.18
N THR A 349 -9.78 -8.97 -6.43
CA THR A 349 -8.69 -8.28 -7.13
C THR A 349 -8.32 -6.96 -6.46
N ASN A 350 -9.30 -6.14 -6.07
CA ASN A 350 -9.03 -4.90 -5.32
C ASN A 350 -8.47 -5.18 -3.93
N CYS A 351 -8.98 -6.21 -3.22
CA CYS A 351 -8.42 -6.66 -1.94
C CYS A 351 -6.94 -7.03 -2.07
N LEU A 352 -6.56 -7.77 -3.11
CA LEU A 352 -5.17 -8.12 -3.39
C LEU A 352 -4.31 -6.87 -3.64
N VAL A 353 -4.81 -5.92 -4.44
CA VAL A 353 -4.11 -4.65 -4.72
C VAL A 353 -3.87 -3.85 -3.43
N ILE A 354 -4.86 -3.75 -2.54
CA ILE A 354 -4.72 -3.05 -1.25
C ILE A 354 -3.76 -3.83 -0.35
N PHE A 355 -3.91 -5.15 -0.25
CA PHE A 355 -3.12 -5.99 0.63
C PHE A 355 -1.64 -6.01 0.26
N THR A 356 -1.27 -5.97 -1.03
CA THR A 356 0.15 -6.00 -1.45
C THR A 356 0.96 -4.86 -0.82
N ALA A 357 0.36 -3.68 -0.63
CA ALA A 357 1.01 -2.55 0.03
C ALA A 357 1.32 -2.79 1.53
N SER A 358 0.76 -3.85 2.13
CA SER A 358 1.03 -4.30 3.50
C SER A 358 1.91 -5.55 3.58
N VAL A 359 2.27 -6.17 2.45
CA VAL A 359 3.02 -7.44 2.47
C VAL A 359 4.41 -7.29 3.08
N LEU A 360 5.07 -6.15 2.88
CA LEU A 360 6.38 -5.90 3.49
C LEU A 360 6.32 -5.94 5.03
N PRO A 361 5.49 -5.15 5.72
CA PRO A 361 5.35 -5.26 7.17
C PRO A 361 4.84 -6.63 7.62
N THR A 362 3.90 -7.25 6.90
CA THR A 362 3.41 -8.60 7.21
C THR A 362 4.52 -9.65 7.16
N ALA A 363 5.35 -9.63 6.11
CA ALA A 363 6.46 -10.55 5.95
C ALA A 363 7.53 -10.34 7.04
N ASN A 364 7.81 -9.09 7.44
CA ASN A 364 8.68 -8.80 8.59
C ASN A 364 8.11 -9.40 9.89
N LEU A 365 6.80 -9.28 10.13
CA LEU A 365 6.12 -9.81 11.30
C LEU A 365 6.20 -11.34 11.40
N ILE A 366 6.07 -12.03 10.26
CA ILE A 366 6.11 -13.49 10.18
C ILE A 366 7.54 -14.01 10.35
N PHE A 367 8.49 -13.51 9.54
CA PHE A 367 9.81 -14.12 9.41
C PHE A 367 10.88 -13.53 10.33
N VAL A 368 10.78 -12.24 10.70
CA VAL A 368 11.83 -11.57 11.47
C VAL A 368 11.49 -11.60 12.96
N LYS A 369 12.03 -12.59 13.67
CA LYS A 369 11.79 -12.78 15.12
C LYS A 369 12.05 -11.52 15.95
N ARG A 370 13.10 -10.76 15.62
CA ARG A 370 13.45 -9.52 16.33
C ARG A 370 12.43 -8.40 16.08
N PHE A 371 11.92 -8.26 14.86
CA PHE A 371 10.83 -7.34 14.52
C PHE A 371 9.56 -7.67 15.34
N ARG A 372 9.13 -8.94 15.35
CA ARG A 372 7.97 -9.38 16.14
C ARG A 372 8.10 -9.08 17.63
N LYS A 373 9.30 -9.22 18.22
CA LYS A 373 9.54 -8.85 19.62
C LYS A 373 9.34 -7.34 19.84
N ARG A 374 9.84 -6.49 18.95
CA ARG A 374 9.67 -5.04 19.05
C ARG A 374 8.23 -4.60 18.86
N VAL A 375 7.50 -5.19 17.91
CA VAL A 375 6.05 -4.92 17.76
C VAL A 375 5.31 -5.26 19.05
N LYS A 376 5.60 -6.42 19.67
CA LYS A 376 5.00 -6.79 20.96
C LYS A 376 5.32 -5.79 22.07
N GLN A 377 6.58 -5.35 22.16
CA GLN A 377 7.00 -4.33 23.14
C GLN A 377 6.26 -3.01 22.92
N ALA A 378 6.24 -2.50 21.69
CA ALA A 378 5.54 -1.27 21.34
C ALA A 378 4.04 -1.34 21.65
N PHE A 379 3.40 -2.51 21.43
CA PHE A 379 2.00 -2.72 21.76
C PHE A 379 1.74 -2.72 23.27
N VAL A 380 2.61 -3.37 24.06
CA VAL A 380 2.53 -3.37 25.53
C VAL A 380 2.73 -1.97 26.09
N GLU A 381 3.71 -1.22 25.59
CA GLU A 381 3.95 0.18 25.97
C GLU A 381 2.75 1.07 25.63
N LEU A 382 2.14 0.89 24.45
CA LEU A 382 0.94 1.62 24.05
C LEU A 382 -0.24 1.31 24.96
N LEU A 383 -0.50 0.03 25.26
CA LEU A 383 -1.55 -0.39 26.19
C LEU A 383 -1.33 0.18 27.59
N PHE A 384 -0.09 0.20 28.07
CA PHE A 384 0.26 0.78 29.36
C PHE A 384 -0.05 2.28 29.38
N LYS A 385 0.37 3.03 28.35
CA LYS A 385 0.07 4.47 28.22
C LYS A 385 -1.43 4.76 28.18
N ILE A 386 -2.21 3.97 27.45
CA ILE A 386 -3.68 4.12 27.39
C ILE A 386 -4.30 3.84 28.77
N LYS A 387 -3.82 2.82 29.49
CA LYS A 387 -4.30 2.50 30.84
C LYS A 387 -4.00 3.64 31.81
N THR A 388 -2.78 4.18 31.81
CA THR A 388 -2.38 5.31 32.67
C THR A 388 -3.16 6.58 32.34
N ALA A 389 -3.38 6.90 31.07
CA ALA A 389 -4.19 8.05 30.65
C ALA A 389 -5.65 7.91 31.10
N LYS A 390 -6.22 6.71 31.01
CA LYS A 390 -7.57 6.44 31.52
C LYS A 390 -7.64 6.60 33.04
N THR A 391 -6.62 6.17 33.79
CA THR A 391 -6.56 6.37 35.25
C THR A 391 -6.45 7.84 35.62
N MET A 392 -5.68 8.64 34.90
CA MET A 392 -5.59 10.09 35.15
C MET A 392 -6.89 10.83 34.82
N SER A 393 -7.63 10.39 33.80
CA SER A 393 -8.90 11.03 33.41
C SER A 393 -10.06 10.73 34.39
N THR A 394 -9.93 9.73 35.26
CA THR A 394 -10.93 9.40 36.30
C THR A 394 -10.64 10.04 37.66
N VAL A 395 -9.44 10.63 37.86
CA VAL A 395 -9.03 11.27 39.13
C VAL A 395 -9.31 12.79 39.14
N VAL A 396 -10.07 13.29 38.15
CA VAL A 396 -10.61 14.66 38.16
C VAL A 396 -12.14 14.56 38.21
N PRO A 397 -12.70 14.33 39.41
CA PRO A 397 -13.57 15.36 39.98
C PRO A 397 -13.33 15.50 41.50
N ILE A 398 -13.85 16.58 42.10
CA ILE A 398 -13.88 16.87 43.55
C ILE A 398 -12.64 17.64 44.06
N ILE A 399 -12.57 18.94 43.75
CA ILE A 399 -12.36 20.04 44.71
C ILE A 399 -12.97 21.28 44.05
N ALA A 400 -14.22 21.60 44.40
CA ALA A 400 -14.86 22.90 44.19
C ALA A 400 -15.22 23.46 45.58
N PRO A 401 -15.31 24.78 45.75
CA PRO A 401 -14.52 25.54 46.72
C PRO A 401 -15.19 25.63 48.10
N ILE A 402 -14.42 25.42 49.15
CA ILE A 402 -14.88 25.63 50.54
C ILE A 402 -13.93 26.64 51.19
N THR A 403 -14.53 27.78 51.57
CA THR A 403 -14.10 28.79 52.57
C THR A 403 -12.80 29.55 52.26
N VAL A 404 -12.75 30.88 52.31
CA VAL A 404 -12.92 31.71 53.52
C VAL A 404 -13.34 33.13 53.10
N LYS A 405 -14.48 33.58 53.64
CA LYS A 405 -14.88 34.99 53.75
C LYS A 405 -13.80 35.74 54.55
N LYS A 406 -13.14 36.74 53.93
CA LYS A 406 -12.47 37.82 54.65
C LYS A 406 -12.90 39.16 54.07
N THR A 407 -14.00 39.67 54.62
CA THR A 407 -14.27 41.11 54.71
C THR A 407 -13.35 41.69 55.78
N HIS A 408 -12.46 42.61 55.39
CA HIS A 408 -12.21 43.87 56.09
C HIS A 408 -11.25 44.73 55.25
N GLN A 409 -11.79 45.79 54.66
CA GLN A 409 -11.06 47.01 54.33
C GLN A 409 -10.68 47.73 55.63
N ILE A 410 -9.42 48.16 55.74
CA ILE A 410 -9.03 49.47 56.30
C ILE A 410 -7.79 49.95 55.51
N SER A 411 -8.03 50.93 54.65
CA SER A 411 -7.15 52.06 54.29
C SER A 411 -8.07 53.20 53.90
#